data_AF-A0A849PSX9-F1
#
_entry.id   AF-A0A849PSX9-F1
#
_cell.length_a   1.000
_cell.length_b   1.000
_cell.length_c   1.000
_cell.angle_alpha   90.00
_cell.angle_beta   90.00
_cell.angle_gamma   90.00
#
_symmetry.space_group_name_H-M   'P 1'
#
loop_
_entity.id
_entity.type
_entity.pdbx_description
1 polymer ?
#
loop_
_entity_poly.entity_id
_entity_poly.type
_entity_poly.pdbx_seq_one_letter_code
_entity_poly.pdbx_strand_id
1 'polypeptide(L)'
;MDKVVILDTDVASVFAKIKRLELLKRLFSKHRIVITPEIYEELVTSLDYGYTFPLDIFRYFEVLYPSKEEKTEIEKKDNTRIKDVEAIFR
;
A
#
# COMPACT_ATOMS: atom_id res chain seq x y z
N MET A 1 -13.61 -11.75 13.21
CA MET A 1 -12.49 -10.96 12.66
C MET A 1 -12.94 -10.49 11.30
N ASP A 2 -13.11 -9.18 11.12
CA ASP A 2 -13.41 -8.65 9.80
C ASP A 2 -12.25 -8.98 8.88
N LYS A 3 -12.54 -9.60 7.75
CA LYS A 3 -11.52 -9.98 6.79
C LYS A 3 -11.10 -8.72 6.03
N VAL A 4 -9.81 -8.42 6.06
CA VAL A 4 -9.22 -7.25 5.42
C VAL A 4 -8.55 -7.67 4.12
N VAL A 5 -8.73 -6.87 3.07
CA VAL A 5 -7.98 -6.95 1.81
C VAL A 5 -7.05 -5.74 1.78
N ILE A 6 -5.75 -6.00 1.77
CA ILE A 6 -4.74 -4.97 1.60
C ILE A 6 -4.43 -4.87 0.11
N LEU A 7 -4.57 -3.68 -0.47
CA LEU A 7 -4.26 -3.44 -1.87
C LEU A 7 -2.81 -3.00 -2.04
N ASP A 8 -2.15 -3.63 -2.99
CA ASP A 8 -0.86 -3.18 -3.52
C ASP A 8 -1.00 -1.92 -4.37
N THR A 9 0.07 -1.11 -4.45
CA THR A 9 0.10 0.15 -5.21
C THR A 9 -0.27 -0.06 -6.68
N ASP A 10 0.25 -1.10 -7.33
CA ASP A 10 0.01 -1.32 -8.76
C ASP A 10 -1.46 -1.64 -9.03
N VAL A 11 -2.06 -2.50 -8.21
CA VAL A 11 -3.48 -2.86 -8.33
C VAL A 11 -4.35 -1.64 -8.08
N ALA A 12 -4.10 -0.88 -7.01
CA ALA A 12 -4.85 0.34 -6.73
C ALA A 12 -4.72 1.36 -7.87
N SER A 13 -3.51 1.53 -8.39
CA SER A 13 -3.19 2.45 -9.49
C SER A 13 -3.89 2.08 -10.78
N VAL A 14 -3.87 0.80 -11.19
CA VAL A 14 -4.53 0.35 -12.42
C VAL A 14 -6.02 0.65 -12.37
N PHE A 15 -6.70 0.27 -11.28
CA PHE A 15 -8.15 0.48 -11.15
C PHE A 15 -8.53 1.97 -11.03
N ALA A 16 -7.69 2.79 -10.40
CA ALA A 16 -7.88 4.24 -10.35
C ALA A 16 -7.72 4.87 -11.73
N LYS A 17 -6.65 4.52 -12.47
CA LYS A 17 -6.38 5.05 -13.83
C LYS A 17 -7.50 4.75 -14.81
N ILE A 18 -8.12 3.57 -14.73
CA ILE A 18 -9.28 3.21 -15.58
C ILE A 18 -10.62 3.70 -15.03
N LYS A 19 -10.63 4.38 -13.88
CA LYS A 19 -11.83 4.87 -13.19
C LYS A 19 -12.83 3.74 -12.90
N ARG A 20 -12.34 2.65 -12.31
CA ARG A 20 -13.14 1.45 -11.96
C ARG A 20 -12.92 0.94 -10.53
N LEU A 21 -12.53 1.80 -9.59
CA LEU A 21 -12.31 1.42 -8.18
C LEU A 21 -13.54 0.78 -7.53
N GLU A 22 -14.75 1.11 -8.00
CA GLU A 22 -15.99 0.48 -7.56
C GLU A 22 -16.06 -1.02 -7.86
N LEU A 23 -15.34 -1.53 -8.88
CA LEU A 23 -15.27 -2.97 -9.15
C LEU A 23 -14.58 -3.71 -8.00
N LEU A 24 -13.52 -3.13 -7.42
CA LEU A 24 -12.85 -3.70 -6.25
C LEU A 24 -13.80 -3.74 -5.04
N LYS A 25 -14.55 -2.65 -4.80
CA LYS A 25 -15.56 -2.61 -3.73
C LYS A 25 -16.67 -3.64 -3.93
N ARG A 26 -17.10 -3.89 -5.16
CA ARG A 26 -18.09 -4.92 -5.48
C ARG A 26 -17.55 -6.32 -5.27
N LEU A 27 -16.36 -6.59 -5.80
CA LEU A 27 -15.68 -7.89 -5.70
C LEU A 27 -15.45 -8.29 -4.23
N PHE A 28 -14.94 -7.35 -3.43
CA PHE A 28 -14.64 -7.56 -2.02
C PHE A 28 -15.70 -6.96 -1.09
N SER A 29 -16.96 -6.94 -1.50
CA SER A 29 -18.07 -6.28 -0.78
C SER A 29 -18.29 -6.74 0.68
N LYS A 30 -17.81 -7.93 1.04
CA LYS A 30 -17.87 -8.48 2.41
C LYS A 30 -16.60 -8.23 3.23
N HIS A 31 -15.64 -7.50 2.68
CA HIS A 31 -14.31 -7.29 3.25
C HIS A 31 -14.03 -5.80 3.34
N ARG A 32 -13.21 -5.43 4.32
CA ARG A 32 -12.67 -4.07 4.39
C ARG A 32 -11.48 -3.97 3.47
N ILE A 33 -11.47 -2.98 2.58
CA ILE A 33 -10.38 -2.76 1.62
C ILE A 33 -9.55 -1.58 2.12
N VAL A 34 -8.24 -1.79 2.27
CA VAL A 34 -7.31 -0.81 2.85
C VAL A 34 -6.02 -0.74 2.05
N ILE A 35 -5.24 0.32 2.28
CA ILE A 35 -3.84 0.44 1.86
C ILE A 35 -2.93 0.56 3.10
N THR A 36 -1.63 0.33 2.94
CA THR A 36 -0.66 0.55 4.02
C THR A 36 -0.09 1.98 3.96
N PRO A 37 0.58 2.45 5.03
CA PRO A 37 1.25 3.76 5.00
C PRO A 37 2.33 3.86 3.91
N GLU A 38 3.08 2.79 3.66
CA GLU A 38 4.13 2.77 2.62
C GLU A 38 3.53 2.94 1.22
N ILE A 39 2.42 2.25 0.94
CA ILE A 39 1.67 2.41 -0.31
C ILE A 39 1.10 3.82 -0.44
N TYR A 40 0.66 4.43 0.66
CA TYR A 40 0.21 5.82 0.65
C TYR A 40 1.34 6.77 0.24
N GLU A 41 2.56 6.60 0.77
CA GLU A 41 3.73 7.44 0.39
C GLU A 41 4.13 7.27 -1.08
N GLU A 42 4.09 6.05 -1.60
CA GLU A 42 4.35 5.78 -3.03
C GLU A 42 3.32 6.50 -3.93
N LEU A 43 2.06 6.52 -3.50
CA LEU A 43 0.98 7.21 -4.19
C LEU A 43 1.08 8.73 -4.07
N VAL A 44 1.57 9.27 -2.95
CA VAL A 44 1.88 10.71 -2.80
C VAL A 44 2.98 11.12 -3.76
N THR A 45 4.03 10.32 -3.88
CA THR A 45 5.11 10.57 -4.86
C THR A 45 4.57 10.69 -6.28
N SER A 46 3.55 9.91 -6.64
CA SER A 46 2.86 10.04 -7.93
C SER A 46 2.14 11.38 -8.12
N LEU A 47 1.64 12.01 -7.04
CA LEU A 47 1.06 13.36 -7.11
C LEU A 47 2.12 14.41 -7.46
N ASP A 48 3.34 14.26 -6.96
CA ASP A 48 4.45 15.18 -7.24
C ASP A 48 4.83 15.19 -8.73
N TYR A 49 4.59 14.06 -9.42
CA TYR A 49 4.74 13.95 -10.87
C TYR A 49 3.54 14.46 -11.68
N GLY A 50 2.52 15.05 -11.01
CA GLY A 50 1.35 15.65 -11.65
C GLY A 50 0.21 14.68 -11.96
N TYR A 51 0.28 13.43 -11.49
CA TYR A 51 -0.85 12.50 -11.61
C TYR A 51 -1.95 12.83 -10.60
N THR A 52 -3.20 12.61 -10.97
CA THR A 52 -4.37 12.89 -10.10
C THR A 52 -5.13 11.64 -9.66
N PHE A 53 -4.87 10.48 -10.27
CA PHE A 53 -5.50 9.21 -9.90
C PHE A 53 -5.30 8.80 -8.43
N PRO A 54 -4.18 9.14 -7.74
CA PRO A 54 -4.03 8.80 -6.32
C PRO A 54 -5.10 9.44 -5.43
N LEU A 55 -5.62 10.61 -5.81
CA LEU A 55 -6.69 11.29 -5.06
C LEU A 55 -7.98 10.47 -5.03
N ASP A 56 -8.27 9.70 -6.08
CA ASP A 56 -9.40 8.77 -6.08
C ASP A 56 -9.17 7.63 -5.10
N ILE A 57 -7.96 7.08 -5.05
CA ILE A 57 -7.59 5.98 -4.14
C ILE A 57 -7.76 6.43 -2.68
N PHE A 58 -7.23 7.60 -2.33
CA PHE A 58 -7.32 8.16 -0.98
C PHE A 58 -8.74 8.47 -0.53
N ARG A 59 -9.65 8.77 -1.47
CA ARG A 59 -11.09 8.91 -1.16
C ARG A 59 -11.79 7.57 -0.97
N TYR A 60 -11.33 6.51 -1.64
CA TYR A 60 -12.02 5.23 -1.68
C TYR A 60 -11.61 4.26 -0.56
N PHE A 61 -10.35 4.31 -0.13
CA PHE A 61 -9.76 3.36 0.80
C PHE A 61 -9.07 4.07 1.96
N GLU A 62 -9.20 3.47 3.14
CA GLU A 62 -8.52 3.93 4.34
C GLU A 62 -7.08 3.40 4.42
N VAL A 63 -6.24 4.11 5.17
CA VAL A 63 -4.89 3.64 5.52
C VAL A 63 -4.97 2.82 6.80
N LEU A 64 -4.54 1.56 6.72
CA LEU A 64 -4.42 0.68 7.88
C LEU A 64 -2.98 0.70 8.39
N TYR A 65 -2.78 1.23 9.59
CA TYR A 65 -1.47 1.24 10.22
C TYR A 65 -1.18 -0.09 10.91
N PRO A 66 0.03 -0.65 10.75
CA PRO A 66 0.45 -1.81 11.51
C PRO A 66 0.45 -1.50 13.01
N SER A 67 0.16 -2.52 13.82
CA SER A 67 0.27 -2.47 15.27
C SER A 67 1.72 -2.19 15.70
N LYS A 68 1.93 -1.89 16.99
CA LYS A 68 3.29 -1.69 17.51
C LYS A 68 4.13 -2.96 17.35
N GLU A 69 3.52 -4.11 17.61
CA GLU A 69 4.16 -5.42 17.46
C GLU A 69 4.51 -5.70 15.99
N GLU A 70 3.58 -5.44 15.06
CA GLU A 70 3.82 -5.63 13.63
C GLU A 70 4.94 -4.72 13.10
N LYS A 71 4.99 -3.45 13.55
CA LYS A 71 6.08 -2.52 13.20
C LYS A 71 7.44 -3.05 13.63
N THR A 72 7.56 -3.52 14.87
CA THR A 72 8.82 -4.10 15.38
C THR A 72 9.25 -5.33 14.57
N GLU A 73 8.31 -6.17 14.13
CA GLU A 73 8.63 -7.33 13.30
C GLU A 73 9.06 -6.96 11.88
N ILE A 74 8.47 -5.91 11.29
CA ILE A 74 8.89 -5.35 10.00
C ILE A 74 10.32 -4.77 10.12
N GLU A 75 10.58 -3.93 11.12
CA GLU A 75 11.89 -3.31 11.37
C GLU A 75 13.00 -4.35 11.58
N LYS A 76 12.72 -5.45 12.31
CA LYS A 76 13.67 -6.56 12.46
C LYS A 76 14.01 -7.21 11.12
N LYS A 77 13.03 -7.42 10.25
CA LYS A 77 13.23 -8.02 8.92
C LYS A 77 13.97 -7.09 7.98
N ASP A 78 13.72 -5.78 8.02
CA ASP A 78 14.48 -4.83 7.20
C ASP A 78 15.92 -4.64 7.70
N ASN A 79 16.16 -4.68 9.02
CA ASN A 79 17.51 -4.68 9.59
C ASN A 79 18.33 -5.96 9.29
N THR A 80 17.70 -6.98 8.69
CA THR A 80 18.42 -8.14 8.13
C THR A 80 18.76 -8.00 6.64
N ARG A 81 18.15 -7.04 5.92
CA ARG A 81 18.37 -6.85 4.47
C ARG A 81 19.64 -6.07 4.13
N ILE A 82 20.29 -5.42 5.10
CA ILE A 82 21.58 -4.73 4.91
C ILE A 82 22.60 -5.24 5.95
N LYS A 83 22.95 -6.52 5.85
CA LYS A 83 24.26 -7.01 6.32
C LYS A 83 25.12 -7.59 5.19
N ASP A 84 24.51 -7.90 4.05
CA ASP A 84 25.19 -8.59 2.96
C ASP A 84 25.55 -7.68 1.77
N VAL A 85 25.06 -6.44 1.72
CA VAL A 85 25.38 -5.52 0.60
C VAL A 85 26.83 -5.04 0.69
N GLU A 86 27.33 -4.72 1.89
CA GLU A 86 28.75 -4.36 2.07
C GLU A 86 29.71 -5.54 1.90
N ALA A 87 29.23 -6.78 2.02
CA ALA A 87 30.03 -7.98 1.80
C ALA A 87 30.23 -8.31 0.31
N ILE A 88 29.34 -7.80 -0.57
CA ILE A 88 29.38 -8.05 -2.02
C ILE A 88 30.33 -7.09 -2.75
N PHE A 89 30.59 -5.91 -2.17
CA PHE A 89 31.46 -4.87 -2.77
C PHE A 89 32.86 -4.78 -2.12
N ARG A 90 33.33 -5.84 -1.45
CA ARG A 90 34.72 -5.96 -0.98
C ARG A 90 35.51 -6.98 -1.79
#